data_AF-A0A135L3S6-F1
#
_entry.id   AF-A0A135L3S6-F1
#
_cell.length_a   1.000
_cell.length_b   1.000
_cell.length_c   1.000
_cell.angle_alpha   90.00
_cell.angle_beta   90.00
_cell.angle_gamma   90.00
#
_symmetry.space_group_name_H-M   'P 1'
#
loop_
_entity.id
_entity.type
_entity.pdbx_description
1 polymer ?
#
loop_
_entity_poly.entity_id
_entity_poly.type
_entity_poly.pdbx_seq_one_letter_code
_entity_poly.pdbx_strand_id
1 'polypeptide(L)'
;MNFFYYSMIYLSLMIFILNLSRIIAKRCILKGYQLEEIKKIVWNVLNSFIINLTMIMILFILYEMNVLSIDRLLWLGAIILFIIFLTIFYLFTKLK
;
A
#
# COMPACT_ATOMS: atom_id res chain seq x y z
N MET A 1 23.87 6.62 7.89
CA MET A 1 22.71 7.54 7.88
C MET A 1 21.56 7.00 7.03
N ASN A 2 21.82 6.45 5.83
CA ASN A 2 20.79 5.92 4.93
C ASN A 2 20.00 4.71 5.49
N PHE A 3 20.65 3.77 6.18
CA PHE A 3 19.96 2.59 6.72
C PHE A 3 18.82 2.94 7.69
N PHE A 4 19.09 3.82 8.66
CA PHE A 4 18.09 4.28 9.64
C PHE A 4 16.89 4.96 8.97
N TYR A 5 17.14 5.78 7.95
CA TYR A 5 16.11 6.46 7.19
C TYR A 5 15.19 5.46 6.45
N TYR A 6 15.76 4.47 5.76
CA TYR A 6 14.98 3.44 5.08
C TYR A 6 14.18 2.57 6.05
N SER A 7 14.74 2.23 7.21
CA SER A 7 14.01 1.51 8.27
C SER A 7 12.81 2.31 8.79
N MET A 8 12.95 3.62 8.96
CA MET A 8 11.85 4.49 9.41
C MET A 8 10.73 4.65 8.37
N ILE A 9 11.09 4.74 7.08
CA ILE A 9 10.11 4.73 5.98
C ILE A 9 9.33 3.41 5.99
N TYR A 10 10.04 2.28 6.08
CA TYR A 10 9.42 0.97 6.12
C TYR A 10 8.46 0.81 7.31
N LEU A 11 8.88 1.23 8.52
CA LEU A 11 8.03 1.20 9.70
C LEU A 11 6.79 2.07 9.54
N SER A 12 6.93 3.27 8.98
CA SER A 12 5.81 4.18 8.72
C SER A 12 4.80 3.58 7.73
N LEU A 13 5.29 2.93 6.67
CA LEU A 13 4.45 2.22 5.70
C LEU A 13 3.71 1.03 6.34
N MET A 14 4.37 0.26 7.19
CA MET A 14 3.73 -0.83 7.94
C MET A 14 2.63 -0.31 8.88
N ILE A 15 2.90 0.75 9.63
CA ILE A 15 1.89 1.39 10.50
C ILE A 15 0.70 1.90 9.68
N PHE A 16 0.96 2.52 8.52
CA PHE A 16 -0.09 2.98 7.61
C PHE A 16 -0.99 1.83 7.13
N ILE A 17 -0.40 0.72 6.70
CA ILE A 17 -1.12 -0.47 6.23
C ILE A 17 -2.00 -1.09 7.33
N LEU A 18 -1.47 -1.19 8.56
CA LEU A 18 -2.21 -1.69 9.71
C LEU A 18 -3.41 -0.79 10.04
N ASN A 19 -3.21 0.53 10.03
CA ASN A 19 -4.29 1.49 10.27
C ASN A 19 -5.36 1.44 9.18
N LEU A 20 -4.97 1.34 7.91
CA LEU A 20 -5.90 1.21 6.79
C LEU A 20 -6.74 -0.07 6.92
N SER A 21 -6.09 -1.19 7.23
CA SER A 21 -6.75 -2.48 7.44
C SER A 21 -7.77 -2.43 8.58
N ARG A 22 -7.42 -1.76 9.69
CA ARG A 22 -8.33 -1.52 10.82
C ARG A 22 -9.54 -0.67 10.40
N ILE A 23 -9.33 0.39 9.62
CA ILE A 23 -10.42 1.27 9.15
C ILE A 23 -11.39 0.50 8.24
N ILE A 24 -10.84 -0.29 7.31
CA ILE A 24 -11.64 -1.14 6.41
C ILE A 24 -12.45 -2.15 7.21
N ALA A 25 -11.81 -2.88 8.13
CA ALA A 25 -12.48 -3.83 9.00
C ALA A 25 -13.62 -3.17 9.80
N LYS A 26 -13.36 -2.01 10.41
CA LYS A 26 -14.37 -1.25 11.17
C LYS A 26 -15.56 -0.85 10.30
N ARG A 27 -15.33 -0.44 9.05
CA ARG A 27 -16.42 -0.11 8.11
C ARG A 27 -17.22 -1.33 7.68
N CYS A 28 -16.58 -2.46 7.42
CA CYS A 28 -17.29 -3.69 7.08
C CYS A 28 -18.17 -4.17 8.24
N ILE A 29 -17.70 -4.07 9.49
CA ILE A 29 -18.52 -4.39 10.67
C ILE A 29 -19.78 -3.50 10.72
N LEU A 30 -19.63 -2.20 10.48
CA LEU A 30 -20.77 -1.26 10.47
C LEU A 30 -21.81 -1.57 9.39
N LYS A 31 -21.39 -2.19 8.28
CA LYS A 31 -22.28 -2.64 7.20
C LYS A 31 -22.88 -4.03 7.40
N GLY A 32 -22.55 -4.72 8.50
CA GLY A 32 -23.08 -6.05 8.80
C GLY A 32 -22.44 -7.19 8.00
N TYR A 33 -21.24 -7.00 7.45
CA TYR A 33 -20.50 -8.10 6.80
C TYR A 33 -20.15 -9.18 7.82
N GLN A 34 -20.13 -10.45 7.37
CA GLN A 34 -19.72 -11.56 8.20
C GLN A 34 -18.19 -11.57 8.40
N LEU A 35 -17.72 -12.15 9.51
CA LEU A 35 -16.29 -12.18 9.86
C LEU A 35 -15.42 -12.78 8.74
N GLU A 36 -15.89 -13.82 8.05
CA GLU A 36 -15.17 -14.45 6.94
C GLU A 36 -15.01 -13.50 5.74
N GLU A 37 -16.06 -12.75 5.40
CA GLU A 37 -16.02 -11.75 4.34
C GLU A 37 -15.07 -10.60 4.68
N ILE A 38 -15.09 -10.15 5.94
CA ILE A 38 -14.19 -9.12 6.44
C ILE A 38 -12.74 -9.58 6.32
N LYS A 39 -12.43 -10.80 6.77
CA LYS A 39 -11.09 -11.39 6.65
C LYS A 39 -10.63 -11.42 5.19
N LYS A 40 -11.49 -11.85 4.27
CA LYS A 40 -11.18 -11.90 2.83
C LYS A 40 -10.93 -10.51 2.24
N ILE A 41 -11.76 -9.51 2.59
CA ILE A 41 -11.60 -8.14 2.12
C ILE A 41 -10.28 -7.54 2.64
N VAL A 42 -10.04 -7.63 3.94
CA VAL A 42 -8.81 -7.10 4.56
C VAL A 42 -7.58 -7.80 4.00
N TRP A 43 -7.62 -9.12 3.85
CA TRP A 43 -6.52 -9.89 3.27
C TRP A 43 -6.20 -9.46 1.83
N ASN A 44 -7.21 -9.30 0.99
CA ASN A 44 -7.01 -8.85 -0.40
C ASN A 44 -6.35 -7.46 -0.44
N VAL A 45 -6.78 -6.55 0.44
CA VAL A 45 -6.19 -5.21 0.53
C VAL A 45 -4.74 -5.28 0.99
N LEU A 46 -4.45 -6.06 2.03
CA LEU A 46 -3.08 -6.28 2.51
C LEU A 46 -2.19 -6.85 1.41
N ASN A 47 -2.67 -7.86 0.68
CA ASN A 47 -1.91 -8.50 -0.38
C ASN A 47 -1.63 -7.53 -1.53
N SER A 48 -2.62 -6.75 -1.95
CA SER A 48 -2.41 -5.67 -2.95
C SER A 48 -1.40 -4.63 -2.48
N PHE A 49 -1.39 -4.28 -1.19
CA PHE A 49 -0.39 -3.38 -0.63
C PHE A 49 1.02 -3.96 -0.66
N ILE A 50 1.19 -5.23 -0.28
CA ILE A 50 2.47 -5.94 -0.30
C ILE A 50 3.03 -5.95 -1.73
N ILE A 51 2.21 -6.30 -2.72
CA ILE A 51 2.63 -6.29 -4.14
C ILE A 51 3.12 -4.91 -4.56
N ASN A 52 2.38 -3.84 -4.23
CA ASN A 52 2.79 -2.48 -4.58
C ASN A 52 4.11 -2.07 -3.89
N LEU A 53 4.31 -2.44 -2.62
CA LEU A 53 5.57 -2.19 -1.91
C LEU A 53 6.75 -2.95 -2.54
N THR A 54 6.54 -4.21 -2.92
CA THR A 54 7.57 -5.00 -3.62
C THR A 54 7.92 -4.36 -4.96
N MET A 55 6.94 -3.88 -5.73
CA MET A 55 7.20 -3.17 -7.00
C MET A 55 8.00 -1.88 -6.78
N ILE A 56 7.67 -1.10 -5.75
CA ILE A 56 8.45 0.09 -5.39
C ILE A 56 9.89 -0.29 -5.03
N MET A 57 10.10 -1.34 -4.24
CA MET A 57 11.45 -1.83 -3.92
C MET A 57 12.24 -2.24 -5.16
N ILE A 58 11.62 -2.97 -6.09
CA ILE A 58 12.27 -3.37 -7.35
C ILE A 58 12.69 -2.13 -8.15
N LEU A 59 11.84 -1.10 -8.23
CA LEU A 59 12.18 0.15 -8.91
C LEU A 59 13.37 0.87 -8.25
N PHE A 60 13.43 0.88 -6.92
CA PHE A 60 14.59 1.42 -6.20
C PHE A 60 15.88 0.63 -6.48
N ILE A 61 15.81 -0.70 -6.51
CA ILE A 61 16.98 -1.54 -6.86
C ILE A 61 17.45 -1.23 -8.29
N LEU A 62 16.53 -1.13 -9.26
CA LEU A 62 16.87 -0.77 -10.64
C LEU A 62 17.49 0.63 -10.75
N TYR A 63 17.05 1.57 -9.92
CA TYR A 63 17.65 2.90 -9.81
C TYR A 63 19.08 2.83 -9.24
N GLU A 64 19.30 2.12 -8.13
CA GLU A 64 20.64 1.95 -7.53
C GLU A 64 21.62 1.24 -8.48
N MET A 65 21.12 0.37 -9.35
CA MET A 65 21.90 -0.28 -10.42
C MET A 65 22.14 0.62 -11.65
N ASN A 66 21.73 1.89 -11.62
CA ASN A 66 21.77 2.85 -12.73
C ASN A 66 20.99 2.40 -13.99
N VAL A 67 20.04 1.47 -13.86
CA VAL A 67 19.16 1.02 -14.96
C VAL A 67 18.04 2.03 -15.21
N LEU A 68 17.58 2.71 -14.16
CA LEU A 68 16.55 3.75 -14.21
C LEU A 68 17.13 5.11 -13.82
N SER A 69 16.77 6.16 -14.55
CA SER A 69 17.02 7.54 -14.12
C SER A 69 16.06 7.96 -13.01
N ILE A 70 16.46 8.96 -12.22
CA ILE A 70 15.65 9.51 -11.13
C ILE A 70 14.28 9.99 -11.62
N ASP A 71 14.20 10.62 -12.79
CA ASP A 71 12.92 11.10 -13.35
C ASP A 71 11.95 9.96 -13.63
N ARG A 72 12.46 8.84 -14.16
CA ARG A 72 11.64 7.64 -14.42
C ARG A 72 11.22 6.97 -13.13
N LEU A 73 12.10 6.93 -12.13
CA LEU A 73 11.77 6.41 -10.80
C LEU A 73 10.62 7.22 -10.17
N LEU A 74 10.71 8.56 -10.19
CA LEU A 74 9.68 9.44 -9.65
C LEU A 74 8.34 9.28 -10.39
N TRP A 75 8.37 9.21 -11.73
CA TRP A 75 7.17 9.03 -12.53
C TRP A 75 6.49 7.67 -12.27
N LEU A 76 7.25 6.57 -12.27
CA LEU A 76 6.71 5.24 -11.96
C LEU A 76 6.23 5.13 -10.51
N GLY A 77 6.95 5.73 -9.56
CA GLY A 77 6.54 5.82 -8.16
C GLY A 77 5.21 6.56 -7.99
N ALA A 78 5.03 7.68 -8.70
CA ALA A 78 3.78 8.43 -8.69
C ALA A 78 2.60 7.62 -9.24
N ILE A 79 2.81 6.82 -10.29
CA ILE A 79 1.76 5.93 -10.85
C ILE A 79 1.35 4.88 -9.81
N ILE A 80 2.30 4.24 -9.13
CA ILE A 80 2.00 3.23 -8.11
C ILE A 80 1.22 3.86 -6.95
N LEU A 81 1.66 5.03 -6.48
CA LEU A 81 0.96 5.78 -5.43
C LEU A 81 -0.47 6.17 -5.85
N PHE A 82 -0.66 6.55 -7.11
CA PHE A 82 -1.98 6.87 -7.66
C PHE A 82 -2.90 5.64 -7.70
N ILE A 83 -2.40 4.47 -8.12
CA ILE A 83 -3.15 3.20 -8.09
C ILE A 83 -3.55 2.83 -6.66
N ILE A 84 -2.63 2.99 -5.70
CA ILE A 84 -2.94 2.78 -4.27
C ILE A 84 -4.05 3.73 -3.82
N PHE A 85 -3.96 5.01 -4.15
CA PHE A 85 -4.96 6.01 -3.81
C PHE A 85 -6.34 5.66 -4.39
N LEU A 86 -6.41 5.28 -5.67
CA LEU A 86 -7.65 4.84 -6.31
C LEU A 86 -8.23 3.58 -5.65
N THR A 87 -7.38 2.63 -5.27
CA THR A 87 -7.80 1.40 -4.57
C THR A 87 -8.42 1.72 -3.21
N ILE A 88 -7.75 2.59 -2.43
CA ILE A 88 -8.30 3.09 -1.15
C ILE A 88 -9.63 3.79 -1.41
N PHE A 89 -9.68 4.73 -2.34
CA PHE A 89 -10.88 5.50 -2.66
C PHE A 89 -12.06 4.59 -3.03
N TYR A 90 -11.83 3.61 -3.90
CA TYR A 90 -12.82 2.61 -4.29
C TYR A 90 -13.34 1.78 -3.11
N LEU A 91 -12.45 1.35 -2.20
CA LEU A 91 -12.86 0.66 -0.98
C LEU A 91 -13.73 1.55 -0.09
N PHE A 92 -13.36 2.83 0.04
CA PHE A 92 -14.13 3.78 0.84
C PHE A 92 -15.50 4.10 0.23
N THR A 93 -15.64 4.21 -1.10
CA THR A 93 -16.95 4.43 -1.74
C THR A 93 -17.83 3.20 -1.66
N LYS A 94 -17.28 2.00 -1.86
CA LYS A 94 -18.03 0.74 -1.73
C LYS A 94 -18.45 0.45 -0.28
N LEU A 95 -17.64 0.86 0.69
CA LEU A 95 -17.88 0.68 2.13
C LEU A 95 -18.52 1.90 2.83
N LYS A 96 -18.91 2.95 2.08
CA LYS A 96 -19.81 4.02 2.55
C LYS A 96 -21.25 3.57 2.41
#